data_AF-A0A1H1E012-F1
#
_entry.id   AF-A0A1H1E012-F1
#
_cell.length_a   1.000
_cell.length_b   1.000
_cell.length_c   1.000
_cell.angle_alpha   90.00
_cell.angle_beta   90.00
_cell.angle_gamma   90.00
#
_symmetry.space_group_name_H-M   'P 1'
#
loop_
_entity.id
_entity.type
_entity.pdbx_description
1 polymer ?
#
loop_
_entity_poly.entity_id
_entity_poly.type
_entity_poly.pdbx_seq_one_letter_code
_entity_poly.pdbx_strand_id
1 'polypeptide(L)'
;MTDNRPRFDGATYFQALEATVQARGMRWKDVSAETGISASTLSRMGQGKGPDSASLATLAAWSGLNPADFVSLETRSAEAEPLAQVSALLRYDPRLSPAAADMLDQMIRSAYERLADRPHSE
;
A
#
# COMPACT_ATOMS: atom_id res chain seq x y z
N MET A 1 -0.47 -29.60 -5.11
CA MET A 1 0.23 -28.36 -5.51
C MET A 1 -0.30 -27.23 -4.64
N THR A 2 0.36 -26.95 -3.53
CA THR A 2 0.05 -25.78 -2.70
C THR A 2 0.52 -24.54 -3.46
N ASP A 3 -0.39 -23.61 -3.70
CA ASP A 3 -0.13 -22.35 -4.37
C ASP A 3 0.74 -21.48 -3.44
N ASN A 4 2.05 -21.45 -3.68
CA ASN A 4 3.03 -20.68 -2.90
C ASN A 4 3.09 -19.20 -3.29
N ARG A 5 1.99 -18.65 -3.84
CA ARG A 5 1.92 -17.23 -4.21
C ARG A 5 1.73 -16.38 -2.95
N PRO A 6 2.46 -15.25 -2.84
CA PRO A 6 2.25 -14.32 -1.75
C PRO A 6 0.79 -13.86 -1.74
N ARG A 7 0.12 -14.15 -0.63
CA ARG A 7 -1.30 -13.87 -0.46
C ARG A 7 -1.48 -12.91 0.70
N PHE A 8 -2.30 -11.91 0.47
CA PHE A 8 -2.74 -10.99 1.52
C PHE A 8 -3.63 -11.74 2.52
N ASP A 9 -3.26 -11.66 3.80
CA ASP A 9 -4.03 -12.17 4.92
C ASP A 9 -5.05 -11.11 5.36
N GLY A 10 -6.20 -11.12 4.67
CA GLY A 10 -7.30 -10.22 4.97
C GLY A 10 -7.92 -10.43 6.35
N ALA A 11 -7.80 -11.63 6.94
CA ALA A 11 -8.34 -11.89 8.28
C ALA A 11 -7.48 -11.21 9.34
N THR A 12 -6.17 -11.37 9.28
CA THR A 12 -5.23 -10.72 10.20
C THR A 12 -5.26 -9.20 10.03
N TYR A 13 -5.37 -8.69 8.79
CA TYR A 13 -5.56 -7.26 8.54
C TYR A 13 -6.85 -6.73 9.19
N PHE A 14 -7.97 -7.45 9.04
CA PHE A 14 -9.24 -7.02 9.61
C PHE A 14 -9.21 -7.01 11.14
N GLN A 15 -8.52 -7.95 11.78
CA GLN A 15 -8.33 -7.94 13.24
C GLN A 15 -7.52 -6.72 13.71
N ALA A 16 -6.44 -6.37 13.00
CA ALA A 16 -5.66 -5.17 13.30
C ALA A 16 -6.49 -3.89 13.09
N LEU A 17 -7.32 -3.87 12.04
CA LEU A 17 -8.25 -2.78 11.79
C LEU A 17 -9.29 -2.66 12.92
N GLU A 18 -9.88 -3.76 13.37
CA GLU A 18 -10.83 -3.78 14.48
C GLU A 18 -10.19 -3.25 15.78
N ALA A 19 -8.95 -3.63 16.07
CA ALA A 19 -8.21 -3.08 17.20
C ALA A 19 -8.04 -1.55 17.09
N THR A 20 -7.80 -1.03 15.88
CA THR A 20 -7.72 0.43 15.63
C THR A 20 -9.07 1.12 15.87
N VAL A 21 -10.17 0.50 15.42
CA VAL A 21 -11.54 1.01 15.64
C VAL A 21 -11.86 1.08 17.15
N GLN A 22 -11.54 0.02 17.89
CA GLN A 22 -11.75 -0.04 19.34
C GLN A 22 -10.88 0.98 20.09
N ALA A 23 -9.60 1.12 19.71
CA ALA A 23 -8.68 2.09 20.31
C ALA A 23 -9.14 3.53 20.12
N ARG A 24 -9.83 3.83 19.01
CA ARG A 24 -10.44 5.14 18.73
C ARG A 24 -11.82 5.32 19.37
N GLY A 25 -12.37 4.32 20.07
CA GLY A 25 -13.70 4.38 20.67
C GLY A 25 -14.84 4.46 19.65
N MET A 26 -14.58 4.02 18.41
CA MET A 26 -15.51 4.14 17.29
C MET A 26 -16.30 2.85 17.08
N ARG A 27 -17.41 2.95 16.35
CA ARG A 27 -18.13 1.79 15.79
C ARG A 27 -17.92 1.74 14.28
N TRP A 28 -18.18 0.57 13.69
CA TRP A 28 -18.07 0.39 12.23
C TRP A 28 -18.92 1.36 11.40
N LYS A 29 -20.03 1.86 11.94
CA LYS A 29 -20.82 2.90 11.28
C LYS A 29 -20.08 4.25 11.20
N ASP A 30 -19.23 4.55 12.18
CA ASP A 30 -18.45 5.79 12.25
C ASP A 30 -17.28 5.68 11.27
N VAL A 31 -16.62 4.51 11.21
CA VAL A 31 -15.63 4.17 10.17
C VAL A 31 -16.22 4.31 8.77
N SER A 32 -17.45 3.85 8.55
CA SER A 32 -18.15 3.99 7.27
C SER A 32 -18.34 5.46 6.88
N ALA A 33 -18.71 6.31 7.85
CA ALA A 33 -18.89 7.74 7.64
C ALA A 33 -17.56 8.45 7.33
N GLU A 34 -16.46 8.06 7.97
CA GLU A 34 -15.14 8.70 7.78
C GLU A 34 -14.42 8.24 6.50
N THR A 35 -14.60 6.98 6.12
CA THR A 35 -13.87 6.37 4.99
C THR A 35 -14.68 6.36 3.69
N GLY A 36 -15.99 6.58 3.77
CA GLY A 36 -16.91 6.38 2.64
C GLY A 36 -17.13 4.91 2.26
N ILE A 37 -16.52 3.96 2.97
CA ILE A 37 -16.69 2.53 2.71
C ILE A 37 -17.97 2.05 3.38
N SER A 38 -18.83 1.37 2.62
CA SER A 38 -20.11 0.90 3.14
C SER A 38 -19.97 -0.14 4.26
N ALA A 39 -20.91 -0.14 5.20
CA ALA A 39 -20.98 -1.16 6.26
C ALA A 39 -21.08 -2.60 5.71
N SER A 40 -21.68 -2.80 4.53
CA SER A 40 -21.74 -4.12 3.89
C SER A 40 -20.37 -4.56 3.36
N THR A 41 -19.56 -3.63 2.84
CA THR A 41 -18.16 -3.89 2.47
C THR A 41 -17.34 -4.29 3.70
N LEU A 42 -17.45 -3.53 4.80
CA LEU A 42 -16.76 -3.81 6.06
C LEU A 42 -17.16 -5.17 6.66
N SER A 43 -18.45 -5.51 6.62
CA SER A 43 -18.96 -6.80 7.10
C SER A 43 -18.43 -7.98 6.28
N ARG A 44 -18.39 -7.85 4.95
CA ARG A 44 -17.78 -8.86 4.07
C ARG A 44 -16.30 -9.08 4.37
N MET A 45 -15.56 -8.02 4.71
CA MET A 45 -14.15 -8.12 5.11
C MET A 45 -14.00 -8.89 6.41
N GLY A 46 -14.85 -8.63 7.41
CA GLY A 46 -14.87 -9.40 8.66
C GLY A 46 -15.24 -10.87 8.48
N GLN A 47 -15.93 -11.22 7.39
CA GLN A 47 -16.23 -12.60 6.99
C GLN A 47 -15.09 -13.27 6.20
N GLY A 48 -13.92 -12.63 6.08
CA GLY A 48 -12.75 -13.18 5.41
C GLY A 48 -12.76 -13.04 3.88
N LYS A 49 -13.69 -12.28 3.29
CA LYS A 49 -13.59 -11.89 1.88
C LYS A 49 -12.66 -10.69 1.78
N GLY A 50 -11.53 -10.87 1.10
CA GLY A 50 -10.51 -9.83 0.98
C GLY A 50 -11.07 -8.50 0.46
N PRO A 51 -10.60 -7.35 0.98
CA PRO A 51 -10.97 -6.04 0.44
C PRO A 51 -10.60 -5.94 -1.04
N ASP A 52 -11.38 -5.18 -1.82
CA ASP A 52 -10.86 -4.67 -3.08
C ASP A 52 -9.69 -3.69 -2.81
N SER A 53 -8.84 -3.47 -3.82
CA SER A 53 -7.62 -2.68 -3.68
C SER A 53 -7.88 -1.23 -3.25
N ALA A 54 -8.99 -0.65 -3.69
CA ALA A 54 -9.39 0.71 -3.32
C ALA A 54 -9.79 0.79 -1.83
N SER A 55 -10.61 -0.14 -1.35
CA SER A 55 -11.02 -0.22 0.06
C SER A 55 -9.81 -0.46 0.97
N LEU A 56 -8.88 -1.33 0.55
CA LEU A 56 -7.66 -1.60 1.29
C LEU A 56 -6.79 -0.33 1.44
N ALA A 57 -6.58 0.42 0.36
CA ALA A 57 -5.79 1.65 0.40
C ALA A 57 -6.42 2.71 1.30
N THR A 58 -7.73 2.92 1.20
CA THR A 58 -8.45 3.88 2.05
C THR A 58 -8.40 3.49 3.52
N LEU A 59 -8.61 2.21 3.86
CA LEU A 59 -8.55 1.75 5.24
C LEU A 59 -7.12 1.76 5.79
N ALA A 60 -6.12 1.46 4.97
CA ALA A 60 -4.71 1.60 5.34
C ALA A 60 -4.36 3.03 5.70
N ALA A 61 -4.74 3.99 4.85
CA ALA A 61 -4.54 5.42 5.12
C ALA A 61 -5.28 5.87 6.37
N TRP A 62 -6.53 5.42 6.57
CA TRP A 62 -7.33 5.79 7.74
C TRP A 62 -6.77 5.21 9.05
N SER A 63 -6.34 3.94 9.03
CA SER A 63 -5.88 3.21 10.22
C SER A 63 -4.41 3.46 10.56
N GLY A 64 -3.59 3.84 9.58
CA GLY A 64 -2.13 3.87 9.68
C GLY A 64 -1.48 2.49 9.55
N LEU A 65 -2.24 1.44 9.26
CA LEU A 65 -1.73 0.09 9.04
C LEU A 65 -1.11 -0.01 7.64
N ASN A 66 0.07 -0.61 7.54
CA ASN A 66 0.70 -0.92 6.28
C ASN A 66 0.19 -2.29 5.76
N PRO A 67 -0.52 -2.37 4.61
CA PRO A 67 -1.02 -3.62 4.07
C PRO A 67 0.08 -4.65 3.75
N ALA A 68 1.31 -4.19 3.50
CA ALA A 68 2.44 -5.07 3.21
C ALA A 68 2.79 -5.97 4.39
N ASP A 69 2.54 -5.53 5.62
CA ASP A 69 2.80 -6.32 6.85
C ASP A 69 1.90 -7.57 6.94
N PHE A 70 0.82 -7.60 6.16
CA PHE A 70 -0.16 -8.68 6.10
C PHE A 70 -0.03 -9.53 4.84
N VAL A 71 1.07 -9.38 4.08
CA VAL A 71 1.38 -10.24 2.94
C VAL A 71 2.43 -11.25 3.36
N SER A 72 2.11 -12.54 3.25
CA SER A 72 3.11 -13.60 3.44
C SER A 72 4.05 -13.63 2.22
N LEU A 73 5.15 -12.88 2.31
CA LEU A 73 6.29 -12.98 1.39
C LEU A 73 7.35 -13.87 2.05
N GLU A 74 7.66 -15.04 1.46
CA GLU A 74 8.79 -15.87 1.94
C GLU A 74 10.14 -15.13 1.82
N THR A 75 10.20 -14.11 0.98
CA THR A 75 11.36 -13.23 0.83
C THR A 75 11.16 -11.98 1.67
N ARG A 76 11.86 -11.93 2.80
CA ARG A 76 12.13 -10.73 3.61
C ARG A 76 12.36 -9.54 2.68
N SER A 77 11.55 -8.49 2.85
CA SER A 77 11.55 -7.21 2.12
C SER A 77 12.84 -7.00 1.33
N ALA A 78 12.80 -7.24 0.01
CA ALA A 78 13.70 -6.51 -0.87
C ALA A 78 13.43 -5.03 -0.54
N GLU A 79 14.44 -4.31 -0.05
CA GLU A 79 14.35 -2.85 0.05
C GLU A 79 13.72 -2.34 -1.25
N ALA A 80 12.64 -1.57 -1.12
CA ALA A 80 11.91 -1.10 -2.30
C ALA A 80 12.92 -0.48 -3.28
N GLU A 81 12.84 -0.85 -4.55
CA GLU A 81 13.76 -0.33 -5.58
C GLU A 81 13.94 1.19 -5.44
N PRO A 82 15.16 1.72 -5.20
CA PRO A 82 15.36 3.11 -4.82
C PRO A 82 14.73 4.12 -5.79
N LEU A 83 14.77 3.83 -7.09
CA LEU A 83 14.09 4.65 -8.09
C LEU A 83 12.57 4.71 -7.89
N ALA A 84 11.94 3.58 -7.55
CA ALA A 84 10.49 3.55 -7.31
C ALA A 84 10.11 4.40 -6.08
N GLN A 85 10.95 4.44 -5.05
CA GLN A 85 10.74 5.30 -3.89
C GLN A 85 10.82 6.79 -4.26
N VAL A 86 11.83 7.18 -5.06
CA VAL A 86 11.98 8.56 -5.54
C VAL A 86 10.77 8.97 -6.40
N SER A 87 10.35 8.11 -7.32
CA SER A 87 9.15 8.34 -8.15
C SER A 87 7.91 8.59 -7.28
N ALA A 88 7.73 7.80 -6.21
CA ALA A 88 6.60 7.96 -5.31
C ALA A 88 6.64 9.31 -4.57
N LEU A 89 7.80 9.70 -4.03
CA LEU A 89 7.97 10.98 -3.35
C LEU A 89 7.63 12.17 -4.25
N LEU A 90 8.07 12.16 -5.52
CA LEU A 90 7.77 13.23 -6.47
C LEU A 90 6.27 13.33 -6.79
N ARG A 91 5.59 12.19 -6.94
CA ARG A 91 4.15 12.14 -7.25
C ARG A 91 3.27 12.64 -6.10
N TYR A 92 3.73 12.47 -4.86
CA TYR A 92 3.00 12.90 -3.67
C TYR A 92 3.37 14.31 -3.18
N ASP A 93 4.32 15.02 -3.82
CA ASP A 93 4.69 16.38 -3.42
C ASP A 93 3.62 17.39 -3.86
N PRO A 94 2.87 18.03 -2.93
CA PRO A 94 1.80 18.95 -3.26
C PRO A 94 2.30 20.26 -3.92
N ARG A 95 3.62 20.50 -3.96
CA ARG A 95 4.23 21.67 -4.60
C ARG A 95 4.49 21.46 -6.08
N LEU A 96 4.38 20.22 -6.58
CA LEU A 96 4.60 19.88 -7.98
C LEU A 96 3.28 19.70 -8.69
N SER A 97 3.15 20.25 -9.90
CA SER A 97 2.07 19.85 -10.81
C SER A 97 2.33 18.41 -11.30
N PRO A 98 1.29 17.66 -11.70
CA PRO A 98 1.48 16.31 -12.22
C PRO A 98 2.50 16.24 -13.36
N ALA A 99 2.46 17.21 -14.29
CA ALA A 99 3.40 17.30 -15.39
C ALA A 99 4.85 17.58 -14.94
N ALA A 100 5.03 18.41 -13.90
CA ALA A 100 6.35 18.69 -13.35
C ALA A 100 6.94 17.48 -12.61
N ALA A 101 6.11 16.76 -11.84
CA ALA A 101 6.50 15.52 -11.18
C ALA A 101 6.93 14.45 -12.20
N ASP A 102 6.17 14.28 -13.28
CA ASP A 102 6.52 13.32 -14.35
C ASP A 102 7.81 13.69 -15.08
N MET A 103 8.03 14.98 -15.36
CA MET A 103 9.27 15.45 -15.99
C MET A 103 10.49 15.18 -15.10
N LEU A 104 10.38 15.46 -13.80
CA LEU A 104 11.45 15.18 -12.84
C LEU A 104 11.72 13.68 -12.72
N ASP A 105 10.69 12.83 -12.69
CA ASP A 105 10.86 11.37 -12.65
C ASP A 105 11.65 10.86 -13.87
N GLN A 106 11.30 11.35 -15.07
CA GLN A 106 11.98 10.99 -16.31
C GLN A 106 13.45 11.43 -16.32
N MET A 107 13.74 12.64 -15.82
CA MET A 107 15.11 13.16 -15.73
C MET A 107 15.96 12.30 -14.77
N ILE A 108 15.43 12.00 -13.59
CA ILE A 108 16.14 11.20 -12.57
C ILE A 108 16.37 9.78 -13.08
N ARG A 109 15.36 9.14 -13.67
CA ARG A 109 15.49 7.79 -14.23
C ARG A 109 16.55 7.74 -15.32
N SER A 110 16.53 8.70 -16.25
CA SER A 110 17.52 8.80 -17.32
C SER A 110 18.94 9.02 -16.80
N ALA A 111 19.10 9.82 -15.75
CA ALA A 111 20.40 10.02 -15.10
C ALA A 111 20.86 8.75 -14.39
N TYR A 112 19.98 8.11 -13.62
CA TYR A 112 20.28 6.88 -12.90
C TYR A 112 20.69 5.75 -13.84
N GLU A 113 19.97 5.52 -14.94
CA GLU A 113 20.31 4.49 -15.92
C GLU A 113 21.70 4.65 -16.56
N ARG A 114 22.17 5.90 -16.68
CA ARG A 114 23.50 6.20 -17.24
C ARG A 114 24.63 6.11 -16.21
N LEU A 115 24.31 6.36 -14.94
CA LEU A 115 25.29 6.47 -13.86
C LEU A 115 25.39 5.20 -13.03
N ALA A 116 24.33 4.39 -13.00
CA ALA A 116 24.34 3.09 -12.36
C ALA A 116 25.33 2.20 -13.11
N ASP A 117 26.34 1.73 -12.39
CA ASP A 117 27.37 0.87 -12.95
C ASP A 117 26.71 -0.45 -13.38
N ARG A 118 26.64 -0.70 -14.69
CA ARG A 118 26.19 -2.01 -15.17
C ARG A 118 27.34 -2.96 -14.85
N PRO A 119 27.16 -4.01 -14.04
CA PRO A 119 28.18 -5.03 -13.91
C PRO A 119 28.49 -5.53 -15.32
N HIS A 120 29.75 -5.40 -15.71
CA HIS A 120 30.24 -5.92 -16.98
C HIS A 120 30.01 -7.43 -16.92
N SER A 121 29.08 -7.91 -17.74
CA SER A 121 28.93 -9.34 -17.99
C SER A 121 30.15 -9.77 -18.81
N GLU A 122 31.16 -10.33 -18.14
CA GLU A 122 32.12 -11.26 -18.74
C GLU A 122 31.49 -12.64 -18.90
#